data_AF-A0A2G8KB79-F1
#
_entry.id   AF-A0A2G8KB79-F1
#
_cell.length_a   1.000
_cell.length_b   1.000
_cell.length_c   1.000
_cell.angle_alpha   90.00
_cell.angle_beta   90.00
_cell.angle_gamma   90.00
#
_symmetry.space_group_name_H-M   'P 1'
#
loop_
_entity.id
_entity.type
_entity.pdbx_description
1 polymer ?
#
loop_
_entity_poly.entity_id
_entity_poly.type
_entity_poly.pdbx_seq_one_letter_code
_entity_poly.pdbx_strand_id
1 'polypeptide(L)'
;MVEDIANGTINATLTLPASIREELTKAMGEGDAERAAEVRRECERGQDGIMRRLWPTMQSITAIDNIGLRETLMQTVAKGIRVYSMLYGSSEALIGFNLNPIKEGYEEFVLNIRDVIFEFINEGDVYEDNPKTFLIDEVEIGKKYELVISQLWGLYRYRFGDVIQVTGFYQNCPKVKFLYRTATLLNLFGEKVDQVVITGSLAAALGNWQGVTLKHYSVTESTMVSAARANTDDKSKGAHYVFFLEMEGNDEIRQCETLIQIS
;
A
#
# COMPACT_ATOMS: atom_id res chain seq x y z
N MET A 1 28.41 -7.74 0.06
CA MET A 1 27.67 -8.18 1.26
C MET A 1 28.23 -9.46 1.88
N VAL A 2 28.19 -10.63 1.21
CA VAL A 2 28.74 -11.86 1.83
C VAL A 2 30.22 -11.73 2.18
N GLU A 3 31.02 -11.15 1.27
CA GLU A 3 32.44 -10.87 1.52
C GLU A 3 32.67 -9.83 2.61
N ASP A 4 31.78 -8.82 2.68
CA ASP A 4 31.79 -7.81 3.72
C ASP A 4 31.57 -8.44 5.10
N ILE A 5 30.57 -9.34 5.21
CA ILE A 5 30.29 -10.12 6.43
C ILE A 5 31.49 -10.99 6.79
N ALA A 6 32.08 -11.71 5.84
CA ALA A 6 33.20 -12.59 6.10
C ALA A 6 34.44 -11.85 6.62
N ASN A 7 34.73 -10.66 6.07
CA ASN A 7 35.96 -9.92 6.32
C ASN A 7 35.82 -8.79 7.35
N GLY A 8 34.59 -8.50 7.82
CA GLY A 8 34.34 -7.36 8.71
C GLY A 8 34.52 -6.01 8.01
N THR A 9 34.41 -5.96 6.69
CA THR A 9 34.65 -4.75 5.89
C THR A 9 33.37 -4.17 5.32
N ILE A 10 33.41 -2.92 4.86
CA ILE A 10 32.34 -2.33 4.05
C ILE A 10 32.89 -2.07 2.64
N ASN A 11 32.23 -2.62 1.62
CA ASN A 11 32.59 -2.45 0.23
C ASN A 11 33.01 -0.99 -0.09
N ALA A 12 34.22 -0.85 -0.65
CA ALA A 12 34.84 0.44 -0.96
C ALA A 12 34.11 1.19 -2.08
N THR A 13 33.34 0.50 -2.93
CA THR A 13 32.57 1.13 -4.01
C THR A 13 31.32 1.86 -3.51
N LEU A 14 30.90 1.64 -2.25
CA LEU A 14 29.77 2.34 -1.66
C LEU A 14 30.16 3.77 -1.27
N THR A 15 29.56 4.77 -1.89
CA THR A 15 29.74 6.17 -1.49
C THR A 15 28.99 6.42 -0.20
N LEU A 16 29.72 6.49 0.93
CA LEU A 16 29.18 6.70 2.27
C LEU A 16 29.94 7.84 2.98
N PRO A 17 29.27 8.65 3.81
CA PRO A 17 29.97 9.56 4.71
C PRO A 17 30.97 8.81 5.60
N ALA A 18 32.13 9.41 5.86
CA ALA A 18 33.21 8.76 6.61
C ALA A 18 32.77 8.26 7.99
N SER A 19 31.96 9.05 8.71
CA SER A 19 31.42 8.68 10.02
C SER A 19 30.55 7.42 9.97
N ILE A 20 29.67 7.32 8.97
CA ILE A 20 28.78 6.16 8.79
C ILE A 20 29.61 4.92 8.44
N ARG A 21 30.61 5.07 7.57
CA ARG A 21 31.49 3.96 7.20
C ARG A 21 32.26 3.42 8.41
N GLU A 22 32.79 4.32 9.24
CA GLU A 22 33.50 3.94 10.47
C GLU A 22 32.57 3.20 11.45
N GLU A 23 31.36 3.71 11.67
CA GLU A 23 30.36 3.08 12.55
C GLU A 23 29.95 1.70 12.06
N LEU A 24 29.66 1.55 10.77
CA LEU A 24 29.29 0.27 10.16
C LEU A 24 30.45 -0.73 10.23
N THR A 25 31.68 -0.30 9.91
CA THR A 25 32.87 -1.17 10.00
C THR A 25 33.09 -1.64 11.44
N LYS A 26 32.91 -0.74 12.42
CA LYS A 26 32.97 -1.09 13.83
C LYS A 26 31.88 -2.10 14.23
N ALA A 27 30.65 -1.94 13.73
CA ALA A 27 29.55 -2.86 14.00
C ALA A 27 29.78 -4.26 13.38
N MET A 28 30.50 -4.34 12.27
CA MET A 28 30.87 -5.59 11.61
C MET A 28 31.97 -6.38 12.35
N GLY A 29 32.70 -5.72 13.25
CA GLY A 29 33.73 -6.36 14.08
C GLY A 29 34.87 -6.97 13.24
N GLU A 30 35.32 -8.16 13.62
CA GLU A 30 36.39 -8.89 12.93
C GLU A 30 35.90 -9.69 11.70
N GLY A 31 34.60 -9.62 11.39
CA GLY A 31 33.95 -10.46 10.40
C GLY A 31 33.50 -11.82 10.95
N ASP A 32 32.64 -12.48 10.18
CA ASP A 32 32.04 -13.76 10.51
C ASP A 32 31.93 -14.64 9.25
N ALA A 33 32.96 -15.46 9.04
CA ALA A 33 33.05 -16.35 7.89
C ALA A 33 31.98 -17.46 7.90
N GLU A 34 31.58 -17.93 9.10
CA GLU A 34 30.55 -18.96 9.24
C GLU A 34 29.19 -18.41 8.83
N ARG A 35 28.84 -17.23 9.34
CA ARG A 35 27.62 -16.53 8.97
C ARG A 35 27.60 -16.15 7.50
N ALA A 36 28.72 -15.69 6.94
CA ALA A 36 28.82 -15.40 5.51
C ALA A 36 28.54 -16.65 4.65
N ALA A 37 29.10 -17.80 5.04
CA ALA A 37 28.85 -19.07 4.35
C ALA A 37 27.38 -19.51 4.49
N GLU A 38 26.77 -19.32 5.66
CA GLU A 38 25.34 -19.56 5.88
C GLU A 38 24.46 -18.70 4.98
N VAL A 39 24.67 -17.38 4.96
CA VAL A 39 23.91 -16.45 4.11
C VAL A 39 24.05 -16.84 2.64
N ARG A 40 25.25 -17.19 2.18
CA ARG A 40 25.48 -17.66 0.81
C ARG A 40 24.65 -18.91 0.49
N ARG A 41 24.75 -19.95 1.32
CA ARG A 41 24.00 -21.20 1.14
C ARG A 41 22.50 -20.95 1.09
N GLU A 42 21.98 -20.10 1.97
CA GLU A 42 20.54 -19.82 2.04
C GLU A 42 20.02 -19.00 0.85
N CYS A 43 20.83 -18.09 0.30
CA CYS A 43 20.51 -17.35 -0.93
C CYS A 43 20.54 -18.25 -2.17
N GLU A 44 21.50 -19.17 -2.28
CA GLU A 44 21.62 -20.12 -3.40
C GLU A 44 20.42 -21.09 -3.47
N ARG A 45 19.77 -21.37 -2.34
CA ARG A 45 18.55 -22.18 -2.24
C ARG A 45 17.29 -21.48 -2.77
N GLY A 46 17.34 -20.17 -3.07
CA GLY A 46 16.21 -19.39 -3.57
C GLY A 46 15.45 -18.59 -2.50
N GLN A 47 14.40 -17.90 -2.91
CA GLN A 47 13.76 -16.84 -2.11
C GLN A 47 12.59 -17.32 -1.23
N ASP A 48 11.97 -18.47 -1.52
CA ASP A 48 10.80 -18.99 -0.78
C ASP A 48 11.12 -19.20 0.70
N GLY A 49 10.55 -18.41 1.62
CA GLY A 49 10.79 -18.48 3.06
C GLY A 49 12.18 -18.00 3.52
N ILE A 50 12.91 -17.26 2.67
CA ILE A 50 14.29 -16.83 2.96
C ILE A 50 14.41 -16.00 4.24
N MET A 51 13.41 -15.18 4.58
CA MET A 51 13.46 -14.34 5.78
C MET A 51 13.58 -15.18 7.05
N ARG A 52 12.84 -16.29 7.15
CA ARG A 52 12.92 -17.16 8.33
C ARG A 52 14.20 -17.98 8.37
N ARG A 53 14.76 -18.32 7.20
CA ARG A 53 16.03 -19.05 7.15
C ARG A 53 17.21 -18.17 7.54
N LEU A 54 17.23 -16.93 7.06
CA LEU A 54 18.27 -15.96 7.44
C LEU A 54 18.08 -15.43 8.87
N TRP A 55 16.85 -15.27 9.35
CA TRP A 55 16.55 -14.82 10.71
C TRP A 55 15.65 -15.84 11.44
N PRO A 56 16.21 -16.94 11.97
CA PRO A 56 15.45 -18.02 12.59
C PRO A 56 14.58 -17.61 13.79
N THR A 57 14.97 -16.53 14.47
CA THR A 57 14.27 -15.97 15.65
C THR A 57 13.23 -14.91 15.29
N MET A 58 13.05 -14.58 14.00
CA MET A 58 12.06 -13.61 13.54
C MET A 58 10.63 -14.11 13.83
N GLN A 59 9.88 -13.32 14.60
CA GLN A 59 8.51 -13.67 15.02
C GLN A 59 7.44 -13.00 14.16
N SER A 60 7.69 -11.77 13.72
CA SER A 60 6.75 -10.96 12.95
C SER A 60 7.45 -9.93 12.09
N ILE A 61 6.76 -9.50 11.04
CA ILE A 61 7.14 -8.37 10.19
C ILE A 61 6.11 -7.27 10.40
N THR A 62 6.58 -6.07 10.71
CA THR A 62 5.73 -4.88 10.78
C THR A 62 5.94 -4.06 9.51
N ALA A 63 4.89 -3.95 8.70
CA ALA A 63 4.89 -3.18 7.47
C ALA A 63 3.47 -2.70 7.18
N ILE A 64 3.33 -1.56 6.51
CA ILE A 64 2.03 -1.05 6.05
C ILE A 64 1.77 -1.64 4.66
N ASP A 65 0.61 -2.26 4.46
CA ASP A 65 0.23 -2.89 3.20
C ASP A 65 -0.93 -2.15 2.51
N ASN A 66 -0.58 -1.12 1.73
CA ASN A 66 -1.56 -0.31 0.99
C ASN A 66 -1.95 -0.93 -0.37
N ILE A 67 -1.19 -1.93 -0.84
CA ILE A 67 -1.29 -2.47 -2.21
C ILE A 67 -1.61 -3.98 -2.26
N GLY A 68 -1.87 -4.60 -1.10
CA GLY A 68 -2.25 -6.01 -1.01
C GLY A 68 -1.09 -6.99 -1.17
N LEU A 69 0.16 -6.57 -0.93
CA LEU A 69 1.34 -7.43 -1.08
C LEU A 69 1.55 -8.40 0.09
N ARG A 70 0.87 -8.21 1.20
CA ARG A 70 1.05 -9.05 2.40
C ARG A 70 0.85 -10.52 2.14
N GLU A 71 -0.21 -10.90 1.43
CA GLU A 71 -0.50 -12.30 1.14
C GLU A 71 0.62 -12.90 0.27
N THR A 72 1.02 -12.20 -0.79
CA THR A 72 2.16 -12.58 -1.63
C THR A 72 3.44 -12.73 -0.81
N LEU A 73 3.73 -11.80 0.10
CA LEU A 73 4.91 -11.84 0.96
C LEU A 73 4.88 -13.08 1.88
N MET A 74 3.74 -13.33 2.52
CA MET A 74 3.51 -14.48 3.41
C MET A 74 3.52 -15.83 2.67
N GLN A 75 3.20 -15.85 1.37
CA GLN A 75 3.26 -17.04 0.53
C GLN A 75 4.64 -17.28 -0.10
N THR A 76 5.50 -16.24 -0.14
CA THR A 76 6.84 -16.28 -0.75
C THR A 76 7.94 -16.09 0.29
N VAL A 77 8.56 -14.92 0.38
CA VAL A 77 9.79 -14.68 1.16
C VAL A 77 9.60 -14.74 2.68
N ALA A 78 8.40 -14.42 3.17
CA ALA A 78 8.04 -14.38 4.59
C ALA A 78 7.23 -15.60 5.04
N LYS A 79 7.39 -16.73 4.35
CA LYS A 79 6.65 -17.96 4.62
C LYS A 79 6.73 -18.39 6.08
N GLY A 80 5.55 -18.53 6.70
CA GLY A 80 5.43 -18.89 8.12
C GLY A 80 5.86 -17.81 9.10
N ILE A 81 6.00 -16.55 8.65
CA ILE A 81 6.16 -15.36 9.48
C ILE A 81 4.88 -14.54 9.39
N ARG A 82 4.42 -14.02 10.53
CA ARG A 82 3.23 -13.16 10.56
C ARG A 82 3.58 -11.75 10.09
N VAL A 83 2.75 -11.19 9.21
CA VAL A 83 2.87 -9.80 8.77
C VAL A 83 1.71 -9.02 9.39
N TYR A 84 2.04 -7.91 10.05
CA TYR A 84 1.10 -7.15 10.85
C TYR A 84 1.34 -5.64 10.74
N SER A 85 0.32 -4.86 10.41
CA SER A 85 0.40 -3.40 10.51
C SER A 85 0.05 -2.93 11.91
N MET A 86 1.03 -2.33 12.59
CA MET A 86 0.86 -1.81 13.95
C MET A 86 0.11 -0.47 13.99
N LEU A 87 0.37 0.38 12.99
CA LEU A 87 -0.03 1.78 13.00
C LEU A 87 -0.80 2.11 11.72
N TYR A 88 -1.84 2.90 11.88
CA TYR A 88 -2.49 3.62 10.80
C TYR A 88 -2.22 5.11 10.99
N GLY A 89 -1.53 5.74 10.03
CA GLY A 89 -1.18 7.14 10.12
C GLY A 89 -0.56 7.67 8.84
N SER A 90 -0.29 8.97 8.84
CA SER A 90 0.34 9.71 7.76
C SER A 90 1.28 10.79 8.32
N SER A 91 1.86 11.61 7.44
CA SER A 91 2.64 12.79 7.85
C SER A 91 1.82 13.80 8.65
N GLU A 92 0.51 13.88 8.40
CA GLU A 92 -0.39 14.82 9.05
C GLU A 92 -0.77 14.37 10.46
N ALA A 93 -1.01 13.07 10.68
CA ALA A 93 -1.45 12.56 11.96
C ALA A 93 -1.25 11.05 12.13
N LEU A 94 -1.05 10.62 13.38
CA LEU A 94 -1.17 9.23 13.77
C LEU A 94 -2.64 8.93 14.08
N ILE A 95 -3.30 8.19 13.19
CA ILE A 95 -4.76 8.02 13.17
C ILE A 95 -5.23 6.92 14.12
N GLY A 96 -4.51 5.80 14.19
CA GLY A 96 -4.94 4.70 15.04
C GLY A 96 -3.91 3.60 15.21
N PHE A 97 -4.20 2.74 16.18
CA PHE A 97 -3.36 1.63 16.60
C PHE A 97 -4.09 0.33 16.38
N ASN A 98 -3.44 -0.64 15.75
CA ASN A 98 -3.93 -2.00 15.80
C ASN A 98 -3.58 -2.56 17.18
N LEU A 99 -4.60 -3.05 17.90
CA LEU A 99 -4.44 -3.60 19.26
C LEU A 99 -4.44 -5.13 19.27
N ASN A 100 -4.57 -5.77 18.11
CA ASN A 100 -4.62 -7.23 18.01
C ASN A 100 -3.56 -7.76 17.02
N PRO A 101 -2.31 -7.96 17.47
CA PRO A 101 -1.22 -8.44 16.62
C PRO A 101 -1.32 -9.92 16.21
N ILE A 102 -2.30 -10.66 16.75
CA ILE A 102 -2.44 -12.10 16.52
C ILE A 102 -3.57 -12.41 15.54
N LYS A 103 -4.56 -11.52 15.40
CA LYS A 103 -5.71 -11.75 14.53
C LYS A 103 -5.25 -11.73 13.07
N GLU A 104 -5.45 -12.86 12.40
CA GLU A 104 -5.24 -12.99 10.95
C GLU A 104 -6.39 -12.33 10.20
N GLY A 105 -6.09 -11.71 9.06
CA GLY A 105 -7.06 -10.96 8.26
C GLY A 105 -7.21 -9.50 8.68
N TYR A 106 -8.27 -8.88 8.14
CA TYR A 106 -8.59 -7.43 8.17
C TYR A 106 -7.93 -6.61 9.29
N GLU A 107 -7.18 -5.59 8.89
CA GLU A 107 -6.54 -4.67 9.83
C GLU A 107 -7.58 -3.71 10.41
N GLU A 108 -7.83 -3.88 11.71
CA GLU A 108 -8.69 -3.00 12.50
C GLU A 108 -7.81 -2.11 13.38
N PHE A 109 -8.04 -0.81 13.31
CA PHE A 109 -7.31 0.18 14.07
C PHE A 109 -8.26 0.88 15.05
N VAL A 110 -7.83 1.03 16.30
CA VAL A 110 -8.52 1.87 17.29
C VAL A 110 -8.04 3.29 17.13
N LEU A 111 -8.96 4.25 17.00
CA LEU A 111 -8.61 5.64 16.75
C LEU A 111 -7.80 6.26 17.90
N ASN A 112 -6.81 7.08 17.55
CA ASN A 112 -5.98 7.84 18.47
C ASN A 112 -6.70 9.11 18.93
N ILE A 113 -7.69 8.94 19.80
CA ILE A 113 -8.51 10.03 20.34
C ILE A 113 -7.76 10.94 21.32
N ARG A 114 -6.49 10.65 21.62
CA ARG A 114 -5.66 11.45 22.52
C ARG A 114 -5.07 12.66 21.82
N ASP A 115 -4.57 12.46 20.61
CA ASP A 115 -3.82 13.48 19.87
C ASP A 115 -4.63 14.09 18.72
N VAL A 116 -5.72 13.44 18.31
CA VAL A 116 -6.53 13.81 17.14
C VAL A 116 -8.01 13.84 17.51
N ILE A 117 -8.68 14.93 17.13
CA ILE A 117 -10.14 15.03 17.13
C ILE A 117 -10.63 14.56 15.76
N PHE A 118 -11.57 13.62 15.76
CA PHE A 118 -12.16 13.05 14.55
C PHE A 118 -13.58 13.55 14.33
N GLU A 119 -13.81 14.07 13.13
CA GLU A 119 -15.11 14.26 12.52
C GLU A 119 -15.24 13.28 11.36
N PHE A 120 -16.47 12.90 11.03
CA PHE A 120 -16.77 11.86 10.04
C PHE A 120 -17.76 12.39 9.03
N ILE A 121 -17.45 12.32 7.73
CA ILE A 121 -18.39 12.61 6.65
C ILE A 121 -18.88 11.27 6.10
N ASN A 122 -20.19 11.05 5.95
CA ASN A 122 -20.69 9.82 5.31
C ASN A 122 -20.09 9.66 3.91
N GLU A 123 -19.73 8.44 3.51
CA GLU A 123 -19.18 8.14 2.17
C GLU A 123 -20.04 8.70 1.01
N GLY A 124 -21.37 8.76 1.19
CA GLY A 124 -22.31 9.31 0.22
C GLY A 124 -22.18 10.83 0.02
N ASP A 125 -21.78 11.54 1.07
CA ASP A 125 -21.85 13.01 1.15
C ASP A 125 -20.46 13.66 0.92
N VAL A 126 -19.41 12.85 0.74
CA VAL A 126 -18.01 13.25 0.54
C VAL A 126 -17.81 14.38 -0.50
N TYR A 127 -18.63 14.41 -1.55
CA TYR A 127 -18.50 15.37 -2.65
C TYR A 127 -19.44 16.57 -2.53
N GLU A 128 -20.19 16.68 -1.45
CA GLU A 128 -20.98 17.88 -1.17
C GLU A 128 -20.08 19.06 -0.79
N ASP A 129 -20.50 20.28 -1.12
CA ASP A 129 -19.74 21.50 -0.80
C ASP A 129 -19.63 21.74 0.72
N ASN A 130 -20.67 21.37 1.47
CA ASN A 130 -20.73 21.51 2.92
C ASN A 130 -21.40 20.28 3.55
N PRO A 131 -20.68 19.14 3.58
CA PRO A 131 -21.24 17.90 4.05
C PRO A 131 -21.50 17.96 5.56
N LYS A 132 -22.53 17.25 6.01
CA LYS A 132 -22.75 17.04 7.43
C LYS A 132 -21.59 16.20 8.00
N THR A 133 -21.01 16.68 9.09
CA THR A 133 -20.06 15.89 9.88
C THR A 133 -20.76 15.27 11.09
N PHE A 134 -20.26 14.09 11.47
CA PHE A 134 -20.64 13.35 12.67
C PHE A 134 -19.46 13.32 13.63
N LEU A 135 -19.74 13.30 14.92
CA LEU A 135 -18.75 13.10 15.97
C LEU A 135 -18.52 11.60 16.23
N ILE A 136 -17.51 11.32 17.04
CA ILE A 136 -17.03 9.96 17.30
C ILE A 136 -18.08 9.03 17.95
N ASP A 137 -19.05 9.58 18.67
CA ASP A 137 -20.15 8.87 19.31
C ASP A 137 -21.39 8.74 18.42
N GLU A 138 -21.39 9.39 17.25
CA GLU A 138 -22.50 9.35 16.29
C GLU A 138 -22.27 8.36 15.14
N VAL A 139 -21.10 7.70 15.08
CA VAL A 139 -20.77 6.74 14.01
C VAL A 139 -21.41 5.38 14.26
N GLU A 140 -21.76 4.68 13.17
CA GLU A 140 -22.44 3.38 13.24
C GLU A 140 -21.58 2.26 12.65
N ILE A 141 -21.65 1.08 13.27
CA ILE A 141 -20.96 -0.12 12.78
C ILE A 141 -21.44 -0.46 11.37
N GLY A 142 -20.49 -0.79 10.49
CA GLY A 142 -20.72 -1.14 9.10
C GLY A 142 -20.80 0.06 8.16
N LYS A 143 -21.07 1.27 8.67
CA LYS A 143 -21.07 2.50 7.88
C LYS A 143 -19.65 2.95 7.56
N LYS A 144 -19.56 3.71 6.47
CA LYS A 144 -18.31 4.19 5.91
C LYS A 144 -18.26 5.71 5.94
N TYR A 145 -17.09 6.23 6.27
CA TYR A 145 -16.92 7.65 6.48
C TYR A 145 -15.57 8.11 5.96
N GLU A 146 -15.52 9.29 5.35
CA GLU A 146 -14.28 10.02 5.21
C GLU A 146 -13.90 10.67 6.55
N LEU A 147 -12.61 10.59 6.89
CA LEU A 147 -12.08 11.23 8.07
C LEU A 147 -11.83 12.73 7.83
N VAL A 148 -12.29 13.52 8.79
CA VAL A 148 -11.90 14.92 8.97
C VAL A 148 -11.17 15.02 10.30
N ILE A 149 -9.97 15.57 10.30
CA ILE A 149 -9.10 15.60 11.48
C ILE A 149 -8.85 17.02 11.96
N SER A 150 -8.79 17.18 13.28
CA SER A 150 -8.23 18.38 13.92
C SER A 150 -7.17 17.98 14.94
N GLN A 151 -6.05 18.70 14.97
CA GLN A 151 -4.94 18.41 15.87
C GLN A 151 -4.16 19.67 16.29
N LEU A 152 -3.33 19.53 17.33
CA LEU A 152 -2.57 20.62 17.96
C LEU A 152 -1.54 21.31 17.06
N TRP A 153 -1.15 20.68 15.95
CA TRP A 153 -0.03 21.12 15.10
C TRP A 153 -0.49 21.94 13.89
N GLY A 154 -1.73 22.45 13.91
CA GLY A 154 -2.20 23.47 12.96
C GLY A 154 -3.18 22.97 11.89
N LEU A 155 -3.56 21.70 11.91
CA LEU A 155 -4.64 21.20 11.05
C LEU A 155 -5.97 21.25 11.80
N TYR A 156 -6.92 21.99 11.27
CA TYR A 156 -8.26 22.17 11.84
C TYR A 156 -9.31 21.84 10.79
N ARG A 157 -10.20 20.90 11.12
CA ARG A 157 -11.21 20.34 10.21
C ARG A 157 -10.63 19.99 8.84
N TYR A 158 -9.43 19.43 8.83
CA TYR A 158 -8.72 19.05 7.62
C TYR A 158 -9.32 17.77 7.07
N ARG A 159 -9.80 17.81 5.83
CA ARG A 159 -10.26 16.62 5.11
C ARG A 159 -9.08 15.71 4.85
N PHE A 160 -9.04 14.58 5.56
CA PHE A 160 -7.93 13.64 5.51
C PHE A 160 -7.93 12.84 4.19
N GLY A 161 -9.10 12.72 3.57
CA GLY A 161 -9.31 12.02 2.31
C GLY A 161 -9.33 10.50 2.42
N ASP A 162 -9.10 9.92 3.60
CA ASP A 162 -9.24 8.47 3.77
C ASP A 162 -10.69 8.13 4.11
N VAL A 163 -11.23 7.13 3.40
CA VAL A 163 -12.49 6.50 3.72
C VAL A 163 -12.23 5.25 4.55
N ILE A 164 -12.87 5.20 5.71
CA ILE A 164 -12.81 4.08 6.64
C ILE A 164 -14.19 3.44 6.78
N GLN A 165 -14.23 2.19 7.24
CA GLN A 165 -15.43 1.54 7.73
C GLN A 165 -15.33 1.35 9.25
N VAL A 166 -16.38 1.69 9.99
CA VAL A 166 -16.45 1.35 11.42
C VAL A 166 -16.74 -0.14 11.54
N THR A 167 -15.83 -0.90 12.15
CA THR A 167 -15.94 -2.35 12.32
C THR A 167 -16.40 -2.76 13.71
N GLY A 168 -16.44 -1.80 14.65
CA GLY A 168 -16.90 -2.01 16.02
C GLY A 168 -16.34 -0.95 16.95
N PHE A 169 -16.29 -1.26 18.23
CA PHE A 169 -15.74 -0.37 19.25
C PHE A 169 -14.78 -1.12 20.17
N TYR A 170 -13.71 -0.46 20.58
CA TYR A 170 -12.86 -0.87 21.69
C TYR A 170 -13.24 0.01 22.88
N GLN A 171 -14.00 -0.57 23.81
CA GLN A 171 -14.74 0.19 24.80
C GLN A 171 -15.68 1.20 24.09
N ASN A 172 -15.46 2.50 24.27
CA ASN A 172 -16.22 3.56 23.61
C ASN A 172 -15.49 4.19 22.41
N CYS A 173 -14.28 3.72 22.08
CA CYS A 173 -13.52 4.25 20.94
C CYS A 173 -13.81 3.42 19.67
N PRO A 174 -14.14 4.04 18.53
CA PRO A 174 -14.35 3.31 17.29
C PRO A 174 -13.13 2.51 16.87
N LYS A 175 -13.39 1.27 16.44
CA LYS A 175 -12.48 0.48 15.64
C LYS A 175 -12.83 0.69 14.18
N VAL A 176 -11.83 0.98 13.37
CA VAL A 176 -11.99 1.31 11.97
C VAL A 176 -11.11 0.43 11.11
N LYS A 177 -11.55 0.21 9.88
CA LYS A 177 -10.77 -0.43 8.82
C LYS A 177 -10.61 0.57 7.68
N PHE A 178 -9.37 0.79 7.25
CA PHE A 178 -9.09 1.58 6.06
C PHE A 178 -9.65 0.89 4.80
N LEU A 179 -10.27 1.67 3.91
CA LEU A 179 -10.79 1.18 2.63
C LEU A 179 -9.99 1.75 1.46
N TYR A 180 -10.02 3.06 1.28
CA TYR A 180 -9.40 3.75 0.15
C TYR A 180 -9.22 5.24 0.44
N ARG A 181 -8.47 5.96 -0.43
CA ARG A 181 -8.42 7.43 -0.40
C ARG A 181 -9.31 8.03 -1.49
N THR A 182 -10.07 9.07 -1.17
CA THR A 182 -10.97 9.77 -2.10
C THR A 182 -10.23 10.30 -3.33
N ALA A 183 -9.00 10.80 -3.15
CA ALA A 183 -8.15 11.29 -4.22
C ALA A 183 -7.55 10.18 -5.12
N THR A 184 -7.65 8.91 -4.71
CA THR A 184 -7.19 7.75 -5.51
C THR A 184 -8.33 7.03 -6.22
N LEU A 185 -9.57 7.50 -6.03
CA LEU A 185 -10.71 7.00 -6.79
C LEU A 185 -10.65 7.55 -8.22
N LEU A 186 -10.85 6.68 -9.20
CA LEU A 186 -11.18 7.10 -10.54
C LEU A 186 -12.71 7.17 -10.68
N ASN A 187 -13.22 8.20 -11.34
CA ASN A 187 -14.62 8.51 -11.52
C ASN A 187 -14.81 9.39 -12.77
N LEU A 188 -15.44 8.84 -13.81
CA LEU A 188 -15.78 9.56 -15.03
C LEU A 188 -17.30 9.76 -15.21
N PHE A 189 -18.12 8.80 -14.76
CA PHE A 189 -19.58 8.82 -14.94
C PHE A 189 -20.38 8.66 -13.64
N GLY A 190 -19.76 8.93 -12.49
CA GLY A 190 -20.35 8.81 -11.15
C GLY A 190 -20.03 7.49 -10.43
N GLU A 191 -19.39 6.54 -11.13
CA GLU A 191 -18.78 5.35 -10.54
C GLU A 191 -17.61 5.72 -9.62
N LYS A 192 -17.43 4.94 -8.54
CA LYS A 192 -16.27 5.07 -7.67
C LYS A 192 -15.40 3.84 -7.89
N VAL A 193 -14.38 3.98 -8.73
CA VAL A 193 -13.44 2.90 -9.03
C VAL A 193 -12.24 3.06 -8.10
N ASP A 194 -12.19 2.22 -7.08
CA ASP A 194 -11.06 2.16 -6.14
C ASP A 194 -9.92 1.27 -6.63
N GLN A 195 -8.80 1.33 -5.92
CA GLN A 195 -7.61 0.53 -6.25
C GLN A 195 -7.87 -0.99 -6.18
N VAL A 196 -8.82 -1.45 -5.37
CA VAL A 196 -9.16 -2.88 -5.26
C VAL A 196 -9.86 -3.34 -6.52
N VAL A 197 -10.84 -2.56 -7.02
CA VAL A 197 -11.53 -2.83 -8.29
C VAL A 197 -10.54 -2.82 -9.46
N ILE A 198 -9.62 -1.85 -9.48
CA ILE A 198 -8.58 -1.74 -10.51
C ILE A 198 -7.66 -2.96 -10.49
N THR A 199 -7.12 -3.30 -9.32
CA THR A 199 -6.20 -4.43 -9.16
C THR A 199 -6.88 -5.75 -9.51
N GLY A 200 -8.13 -5.95 -9.06
CA GLY A 200 -8.93 -7.13 -9.38
C GLY A 200 -9.24 -7.25 -10.88
N SER A 201 -9.56 -6.14 -11.54
CA SER A 201 -9.84 -6.10 -12.98
C SER A 201 -8.58 -6.38 -13.81
N LEU A 202 -7.44 -5.82 -13.42
CA LEU A 202 -6.14 -6.12 -14.05
C LEU A 202 -5.76 -7.59 -13.86
N ALA A 203 -5.93 -8.15 -12.67
CA ALA A 203 -5.64 -9.56 -12.41
C ALA A 203 -6.52 -10.49 -13.28
N ALA A 204 -7.81 -10.17 -13.43
CA ALA A 204 -8.71 -10.92 -14.30
C ALA A 204 -8.32 -10.81 -15.78
N ALA A 205 -7.93 -9.62 -16.24
CA ALA A 205 -7.48 -9.39 -17.62
C ALA A 205 -6.19 -10.16 -17.93
N LEU A 206 -5.19 -10.07 -17.05
CA LEU A 206 -3.90 -10.75 -17.16
C LEU A 206 -4.03 -12.28 -17.10
N GLY A 207 -5.06 -12.82 -16.44
CA GLY A 207 -5.36 -14.25 -16.47
C GLY A 207 -5.58 -14.81 -17.89
N ASN A 208 -5.90 -13.95 -18.86
CA ASN A 208 -6.04 -14.33 -20.26
C ASN A 208 -4.74 -14.20 -21.08
N TRP A 209 -3.67 -13.63 -20.51
CA TRP A 209 -2.42 -13.36 -21.21
C TRP A 209 -1.36 -14.38 -20.78
N GLN A 210 -0.96 -15.25 -21.71
CA GLN A 210 0.08 -16.26 -21.42
C GLN A 210 1.49 -15.68 -21.60
N GLY A 211 2.40 -16.02 -20.69
CA GLY A 211 3.81 -15.66 -20.80
C GLY A 211 4.13 -14.19 -20.49
N VAL A 212 3.22 -13.48 -19.82
CA VAL A 212 3.39 -12.08 -19.42
C VAL A 212 3.22 -11.95 -17.90
N THR A 213 4.13 -11.22 -17.27
CA THR A 213 4.07 -10.87 -15.84
C THR A 213 3.99 -9.35 -15.72
N LEU A 214 2.92 -8.84 -15.11
CA LEU A 214 2.81 -7.41 -14.78
C LEU A 214 3.80 -7.08 -13.65
N LYS A 215 4.65 -6.08 -13.87
CA LYS A 215 5.60 -5.54 -12.87
C LYS A 215 5.04 -4.34 -12.14
N HIS A 216 4.48 -3.41 -12.90
CA HIS A 216 3.93 -2.18 -12.37
C HIS A 216 2.78 -1.70 -13.23
N TYR A 217 1.89 -0.90 -12.64
CA TYR A 217 0.87 -0.21 -13.39
C TYR A 217 0.60 1.17 -12.80
N SER A 218 0.14 2.07 -13.65
CA SER A 218 -0.47 3.35 -13.26
C SER A 218 -1.74 3.56 -14.07
N VAL A 219 -2.65 4.36 -13.54
CA VAL A 219 -3.95 4.60 -14.17
C VAL A 219 -4.38 6.02 -13.93
N THR A 220 -4.98 6.63 -14.95
CA THR A 220 -5.48 8.01 -14.89
C THR A 220 -6.79 8.13 -15.64
N GLU A 221 -7.55 9.17 -15.29
CA GLU A 221 -8.68 9.63 -16.08
C GLU A 221 -8.21 10.44 -17.28
N SER A 222 -8.80 10.18 -18.43
CA SER A 222 -8.74 11.07 -19.60
C SER A 222 -10.08 11.76 -19.75
N THR A 223 -10.15 13.02 -19.32
CA THR A 223 -11.36 13.87 -19.37
C THR A 223 -11.39 14.79 -20.59
N MET A 224 -10.36 14.76 -21.44
CA MET A 224 -10.25 15.63 -22.61
C MET A 224 -11.21 15.21 -23.73
N VAL A 225 -12.44 15.70 -23.67
CA VAL A 225 -13.35 15.79 -24.82
C VAL A 225 -13.05 17.13 -25.51
N SER A 226 -12.42 17.09 -26.68
CA SER A 226 -12.27 18.29 -27.53
C SER A 226 -13.67 18.84 -27.88
N ALA A 227 -13.96 20.07 -27.41
CA ALA A 227 -15.23 20.77 -27.68
C ALA A 227 -15.52 21.03 -29.18
N ALA A 228 -14.57 20.73 -30.07
CA ALA A 228 -14.68 21.02 -31.50
C ALA A 228 -15.36 19.92 -32.33
N ARG A 229 -15.72 18.75 -31.78
CA ARG A 229 -15.98 17.55 -32.62
C ARG A 229 -17.06 16.59 -32.13
N ALA A 230 -18.18 17.12 -31.64
CA ALA A 230 -19.33 16.36 -31.12
C ALA A 230 -20.10 15.45 -32.12
N ASN A 231 -19.50 15.01 -33.23
CA ASN A 231 -20.24 14.37 -34.34
C ASN A 231 -19.52 13.15 -34.97
N THR A 232 -18.80 12.34 -34.19
CA THR A 232 -18.23 11.07 -34.69
C THR A 232 -18.51 9.92 -33.73
N ASP A 233 -19.08 8.80 -34.21
CA ASP A 233 -19.43 7.55 -33.50
C ASP A 233 -18.23 6.74 -32.94
N ASP A 234 -17.11 7.40 -32.68
CA ASP A 234 -15.88 6.76 -32.27
C ASP A 234 -15.77 6.70 -30.73
N LYS A 235 -16.04 5.53 -30.15
CA LYS A 235 -15.97 5.27 -28.70
C LYS A 235 -14.57 5.48 -28.09
N SER A 236 -13.52 5.61 -28.91
CA SER A 236 -12.17 5.96 -28.45
C SER A 236 -12.02 7.43 -28.01
N LYS A 237 -13.05 8.25 -28.21
CA LYS A 237 -13.01 9.73 -28.04
C LYS A 237 -13.88 10.28 -26.91
N GLY A 238 -14.53 9.41 -26.12
CA GLY A 238 -15.24 9.78 -24.89
C GLY A 238 -14.29 9.82 -23.68
N ALA A 239 -14.77 10.31 -22.53
CA ALA A 239 -14.00 10.20 -21.29
C ALA A 239 -13.73 8.71 -20.98
N HIS A 240 -12.48 8.36 -20.70
CA HIS A 240 -12.08 6.98 -20.46
C HIS A 240 -10.91 6.89 -19.48
N TYR A 241 -10.71 5.71 -18.89
CA TYR A 241 -9.53 5.43 -18.09
C TYR A 241 -8.37 5.01 -18.99
N VAL A 242 -7.17 5.50 -18.68
CA VAL A 242 -5.92 5.15 -19.37
C VAL A 242 -5.06 4.36 -18.40
N PHE A 243 -4.69 3.13 -18.79
CA PHE A 243 -3.80 2.26 -18.05
C PHE A 243 -2.41 2.26 -18.67
N PHE A 244 -1.39 2.51 -17.85
CA PHE A 244 0.01 2.35 -18.19
C PHE A 244 0.50 1.08 -17.53
N LEU A 245 0.92 0.08 -18.32
CA LEU A 245 1.33 -1.23 -17.82
C LEU A 245 2.82 -1.45 -18.10
N GLU A 246 3.59 -1.75 -17.06
CA GLU A 246 4.95 -2.26 -17.19
C GLU A 246 4.91 -3.79 -17.09
N MET A 247 5.33 -4.47 -18.15
CA MET A 247 5.21 -5.91 -18.27
C MET A 247 6.54 -6.55 -18.64
N GLU A 248 6.78 -7.74 -18.11
CA GLU A 248 7.88 -8.63 -18.51
C GLU A 248 7.29 -9.83 -19.24
N GLY A 249 7.74 -10.08 -20.47
CA GLY A 249 7.34 -11.24 -21.27
C GLY A 249 8.55 -11.86 -21.97
N ASN A 250 8.34 -13.04 -22.56
CA ASN A 250 9.33 -13.60 -23.48
C ASN A 250 9.46 -12.70 -24.73
N ASP A 251 10.66 -12.66 -25.34
CA ASP A 251 11.11 -11.67 -26.34
C ASP A 251 10.20 -11.41 -27.57
N GLU A 252 9.12 -12.17 -27.75
CA GLU A 252 8.18 -12.05 -28.88
C GLU A 252 7.09 -10.97 -28.71
N ILE A 253 6.90 -10.38 -27.52
CA ILE A 253 5.74 -9.50 -27.22
C ILE A 253 6.11 -7.99 -27.15
N ARG A 254 7.26 -7.57 -27.72
CA ARG A 254 7.74 -6.17 -27.61
C ARG A 254 6.95 -5.12 -28.42
N GLN A 255 5.84 -5.46 -29.07
CA GLN A 255 5.01 -4.50 -29.80
C GLN A 255 3.52 -4.74 -29.58
N CYS A 256 2.99 -4.36 -28.42
CA CYS A 256 1.55 -4.21 -28.22
C CYS A 256 1.27 -3.03 -27.28
N GLU A 257 1.22 -1.82 -27.82
CA GLU A 257 0.48 -0.71 -27.18
C GLU A 257 -1.01 -1.11 -27.19
N THR A 258 -1.47 -1.77 -26.13
CA THR A 258 -2.88 -2.16 -26.02
C THR A 258 -3.59 -1.16 -25.11
N LEU A 259 -4.32 -0.24 -25.74
CA LEU A 259 -5.33 0.58 -25.06
C LEU A 259 -6.46 -0.35 -24.60
N ILE A 260 -6.48 -0.68 -23.31
CA ILE A 260 -7.62 -1.37 -22.70
C ILE A 260 -8.68 -0.30 -22.41
N GLN A 261 -9.65 -0.15 -23.32
CA GLN A 261 -10.87 0.61 -23.04
C GLN A 261 -11.83 -0.28 -22.26
N ILE A 262 -12.09 0.08 -21.01
CA ILE A 262 -13.21 -0.47 -20.25
C ILE A 262 -14.41 0.45 -20.52
N SER A 263 -15.40 -0.07 -21.24
CA SER A 263 -16.67 0.62 -21.58
C SER A 263 -17.80 0.22 -20.64
#